data_AF-A0A9N9KG11-F1
#
_entry.id   AF-A0A9N9KG11-F1
#
_cell.length_a   1.000
_cell.length_b   1.000
_cell.length_c   1.000
_cell.angle_alpha   90.00
_cell.angle_beta   90.00
_cell.angle_gamma   90.00
#
_symmetry.space_group_name_H-M   'P 1'
#
loop_
_entity.id
_entity.type
_entity.pdbx_description
1 polymer ?
#
loop_
_entity_poly.entity_id
_entity_poly.type
_entity_poly.pdbx_seq_one_letter_code
_entity_poly.pdbx_strand_id
1 'polypeptide(L)'
;IECITCCNKDFINIMSKNKWNLRKLENMGLSNMFSIFQNLYQSYAKHLGLRNALLNKKLVFYDYITYTVLNIEDPVKLKFHVGDIIELVENSEKITYARIRTIFMHQGTSEKTYAFFQCDRFQEINIVDPILGCPLYKVRASEGAYIFPINYVNHIPQ
;
A
#
# COMPACT_ATOMS: atom_id res chain seq x y z
N ILE A 1 5.12 -17.44 11.12
CA ILE A 1 3.91 -16.62 10.90
C ILE A 1 4.08 -15.41 11.81
N GLU A 2 4.42 -14.24 11.28
CA GLU A 2 4.50 -13.03 12.09
C GLU A 2 3.07 -12.47 12.23
N CYS A 3 2.56 -12.40 13.46
CA CYS A 3 1.24 -11.85 13.74
C CYS A 3 1.33 -10.33 13.61
N ILE A 4 0.67 -9.77 12.60
CA ILE A 4 0.77 -8.35 12.25
C ILE A 4 -0.43 -7.61 12.82
N THR A 5 -0.17 -6.57 13.61
CA THR A 5 -1.21 -5.72 14.18
C THR A 5 -1.39 -4.51 13.28
N CYS A 6 -2.49 -4.45 12.53
CA CYS A 6 -2.92 -3.19 11.90
C CYS A 6 -3.41 -2.20 12.98
N CYS A 7 -3.42 -0.91 12.63
CA CYS A 7 -4.08 0.11 13.46
C CYS A 7 -5.62 -0.05 13.51
N ASN A 8 -6.21 -0.82 12.59
CA ASN A 8 -7.66 -0.89 12.42
C ASN A 8 -8.20 -2.29 12.75
N LYS A 9 -9.04 -2.39 13.77
CA LYS A 9 -9.64 -3.65 14.24
C LYS A 9 -10.45 -4.39 13.17
N ASP A 10 -10.89 -3.70 12.13
CA ASP A 10 -11.66 -4.28 11.02
C ASP A 10 -10.79 -5.11 10.06
N PHE A 11 -9.46 -5.05 10.18
CA PHE A 11 -8.53 -5.74 9.28
C PHE A 11 -7.80 -6.84 10.06
N ILE A 12 -8.20 -8.10 9.88
CA ILE A 12 -7.64 -9.24 10.63
C ILE A 12 -6.91 -10.23 9.72
N ASN A 13 -6.30 -11.26 10.31
CA ASN A 13 -5.64 -12.35 9.59
C ASN A 13 -4.60 -11.86 8.55
N ILE A 14 -3.89 -10.79 8.88
CA ILE A 14 -2.90 -10.18 8.01
C ILE A 14 -1.70 -11.12 7.90
N MET A 15 -1.32 -11.48 6.67
CA MET A 15 -0.16 -12.31 6.38
C MET A 15 0.53 -11.78 5.13
N SER A 16 1.86 -11.67 5.16
CA SER A 16 2.66 -11.48 3.95
C SER A 16 3.60 -12.64 3.75
N LYS A 17 3.90 -12.91 2.48
CA LYS A 17 4.66 -14.08 2.06
C LYS A 17 5.64 -13.71 0.96
N ASN A 18 6.62 -14.59 0.75
CA ASN A 18 7.74 -14.42 -0.18
C ASN A 18 8.53 -13.14 0.11
N LYS A 19 9.21 -13.15 1.26
CA LYS A 19 10.10 -12.07 1.68
C LYS A 19 11.18 -11.83 0.63
N TRP A 20 11.43 -10.57 0.31
CA TRP A 20 12.45 -10.18 -0.64
C TRP A 20 13.86 -10.35 -0.05
N ASN A 21 14.79 -10.80 -0.90
CA ASN A 21 16.21 -10.80 -0.60
C ASN A 21 16.88 -9.50 -1.11
N LEU A 22 18.14 -9.29 -0.75
CA LEU A 22 18.90 -8.10 -1.13
C LEU A 22 18.96 -7.90 -2.65
N ARG A 23 19.24 -8.97 -3.40
CA ARG A 23 19.29 -8.92 -4.88
C ARG A 23 17.98 -8.39 -5.49
N LYS A 24 16.84 -8.82 -4.95
CA LYS A 24 15.53 -8.35 -5.42
C LYS A 24 15.29 -6.88 -5.07
N LEU A 25 15.72 -6.43 -3.89
CA LEU A 25 15.66 -5.01 -3.51
C LEU A 25 16.49 -4.13 -4.44
N GLU A 26 17.71 -4.57 -4.76
CA GLU A 26 18.61 -3.89 -5.70
C GLU A 26 18.00 -3.81 -7.11
N ASN A 27 17.47 -4.93 -7.62
CA ASN A 27 16.80 -4.97 -8.92
C ASN A 27 15.58 -4.03 -9.00
N MET A 28 14.91 -3.78 -7.87
CA MET A 28 13.78 -2.85 -7.77
C MET A 28 14.22 -1.38 -7.57
N GLY A 29 15.53 -1.11 -7.52
CA GLY A 29 16.08 0.22 -7.28
C GLY A 29 15.87 0.72 -5.84
N LEU A 30 15.71 -0.19 -4.88
CA LEU A 30 15.44 0.11 -3.46
C LEU A 30 16.71 0.03 -2.59
N SER A 31 17.87 0.27 -3.20
CA SER A 31 19.16 0.32 -2.49
C SER A 31 19.28 1.56 -1.61
N ASN A 32 18.64 2.69 -1.99
CA ASN A 32 18.53 3.88 -1.18
C ASN A 32 17.09 4.05 -0.66
N MET A 33 16.94 3.88 0.65
CA MET A 33 15.64 3.86 1.34
C MET A 33 15.17 5.25 1.80
N PHE A 34 15.96 6.30 1.56
CA PHE A 34 15.70 7.65 2.08
C PHE A 34 14.33 8.20 1.66
N SER A 35 13.99 8.09 0.37
CA SER A 35 12.70 8.55 -0.17
C SER A 35 11.53 7.75 0.42
N ILE A 36 11.71 6.43 0.64
CA ILE A 36 10.70 5.58 1.28
C ILE A 36 10.46 6.04 2.72
N PHE A 37 11.51 6.33 3.49
CA PHE A 37 11.35 6.83 4.85
C PHE A 37 10.67 8.20 4.92
N GLN A 38 10.97 9.11 3.99
CA GLN A 38 10.27 10.41 3.93
C GLN A 38 8.77 10.22 3.69
N ASN A 39 8.39 9.37 2.73
CA ASN A 39 6.98 9.11 2.42
C ASN A 39 6.29 8.30 3.52
N LEU A 40 7.01 7.38 4.16
CA LEU A 40 6.51 6.59 5.28
C LEU A 40 6.25 7.47 6.51
N TYR A 41 7.12 8.45 6.78
CA TYR A 41 6.90 9.44 7.84
C TYR A 41 5.58 10.19 7.64
N GLN A 42 5.36 10.68 6.40
CA GLN A 42 4.11 11.35 6.07
C GLN A 42 2.91 10.42 6.20
N SER A 43 3.04 9.15 5.80
CA SER A 43 1.98 8.16 5.93
C SER A 43 1.61 7.93 7.40
N TYR A 44 2.59 7.76 8.28
CA TYR A 44 2.33 7.61 9.72
C TYR A 44 1.65 8.84 10.32
N ALA A 45 2.13 10.04 9.99
CA ALA A 45 1.60 11.28 10.52
C ALA A 45 0.18 11.57 10.02
N LYS A 46 -0.08 11.39 8.72
CA LYS A 46 -1.37 11.73 8.08
C LYS A 46 -2.43 10.65 8.28
N HIS A 47 -2.06 9.37 8.14
CA HIS A 47 -3.04 8.28 8.08
C HIS A 47 -3.22 7.56 9.41
N LEU A 48 -2.20 7.54 10.27
CA LEU A 48 -2.23 6.81 11.54
C LEU A 48 -2.19 7.73 12.77
N GLY A 49 -1.93 9.03 12.59
CA GLY A 49 -1.76 9.98 13.70
C GLY A 49 -0.50 9.76 14.54
N LEU A 50 0.45 8.95 14.09
CA LEU A 50 1.62 8.51 14.85
C LEU A 50 2.89 9.25 14.40
N ARG A 51 3.14 10.45 14.93
CA ARG A 51 4.28 11.28 14.49
C ARG A 51 5.67 10.74 14.88
N ASN A 52 5.75 9.92 15.92
CA ASN A 52 7.01 9.39 16.45
C ASN A 52 7.26 7.92 16.07
N ALA A 53 6.65 7.40 15.01
CA ALA A 53 6.68 5.96 14.71
C ALA A 53 8.00 5.45 14.11
N LEU A 54 8.90 6.32 13.63
CA LEU A 54 10.07 5.95 12.81
C LEU A 54 11.43 5.87 13.54
N LEU A 55 11.46 5.55 14.83
CA LEU A 55 12.77 5.34 15.50
C LEU A 55 13.47 4.09 14.95
N ASN A 56 12.70 3.10 14.52
CA ASN A 56 13.21 1.93 13.80
C ASN A 56 13.33 2.25 12.31
N LYS A 57 14.38 1.73 11.66
CA LYS A 57 14.60 1.85 10.21
C LYS A 57 14.52 0.49 9.50
N LYS A 58 13.96 -0.53 10.15
CA LYS A 58 13.83 -1.86 9.57
C LYS A 58 12.56 -1.94 8.73
N LEU A 59 12.75 -2.07 7.42
CA LEU A 59 11.70 -2.38 6.46
C LEU A 59 11.89 -3.79 5.91
N VAL A 60 10.80 -4.55 5.83
CA VAL A 60 10.79 -5.90 5.26
C VAL A 60 9.79 -5.97 4.13
N PHE A 61 10.24 -6.36 2.93
CA PHE A 61 9.44 -6.36 1.71
C PHE A 61 8.97 -7.75 1.33
N TYR A 62 7.82 -7.82 0.65
CA TYR A 62 7.12 -9.06 0.32
C TYR A 62 6.51 -9.00 -1.08
N ASP A 63 6.28 -10.16 -1.71
CA ASP A 63 5.59 -10.21 -3.01
C ASP A 63 4.09 -10.05 -2.90
N TYR A 64 3.50 -10.49 -1.81
CA TYR A 64 2.06 -10.37 -1.62
C TYR A 64 1.66 -10.31 -0.15
N ILE A 65 0.47 -9.79 0.07
CA ILE A 65 -0.22 -9.72 1.35
C ILE A 65 -1.64 -10.24 1.23
N THR A 66 -2.13 -10.87 2.28
CA THR A 66 -3.53 -11.25 2.46
C THR A 66 -4.05 -10.71 3.77
N TYR A 67 -5.32 -10.32 3.81
CA TYR A 67 -6.01 -9.92 5.03
C TYR A 67 -7.53 -10.09 4.87
N THR A 68 -8.24 -10.10 5.98
CA THR A 68 -9.71 -10.16 6.01
C THR A 68 -10.26 -8.83 6.51
N VAL A 69 -11.26 -8.30 5.81
CA VAL A 69 -11.97 -7.07 6.17
C VAL A 69 -13.31 -7.44 6.80
N LEU A 70 -13.60 -6.89 7.98
CA LEU A 70 -14.80 -7.22 8.79
C LEU A 70 -15.95 -6.21 8.66
N ASN A 71 -15.70 -5.01 8.13
CA ASN A 71 -16.68 -3.91 8.12
C ASN A 71 -17.63 -3.92 6.90
N ILE A 72 -17.79 -5.08 6.28
CA ILE A 72 -18.70 -5.36 5.16
C ILE A 72 -19.70 -6.41 5.68
N GLU A 73 -20.92 -6.48 5.12
CA GLU A 73 -21.96 -7.44 5.54
C GLU A 73 -21.42 -8.86 5.76
N ASP A 74 -20.52 -9.29 4.89
CA ASP A 74 -19.75 -10.52 5.02
C ASP A 74 -18.24 -10.25 5.09
N PRO A 75 -17.48 -10.96 5.95
CA PRO A 75 -16.02 -10.86 5.97
C PRO A 75 -15.38 -11.21 4.63
N VAL A 76 -14.71 -10.24 4.01
CA VAL A 76 -14.06 -10.43 2.71
C VAL A 76 -12.57 -10.70 2.90
N LYS A 77 -12.09 -11.82 2.32
CA LYS A 77 -10.66 -12.11 2.27
C LYS A 77 -10.04 -11.52 1.00
N LEU A 78 -9.08 -10.62 1.18
CA LEU A 78 -8.36 -9.95 0.11
C LEU A 78 -6.95 -10.52 -0.03
N LYS A 79 -6.44 -10.49 -1.27
CA LYS A 79 -5.08 -10.87 -1.62
C LYS A 79 -4.57 -9.90 -2.67
N PHE A 80 -3.43 -9.28 -2.38
CA PHE A 80 -2.78 -8.33 -3.28
C PHE A 80 -1.32 -8.69 -3.48
N HIS A 81 -0.86 -8.62 -4.72
CA HIS A 81 0.52 -8.80 -5.15
C HIS A 81 1.12 -7.46 -5.58
N VAL A 82 2.45 -7.38 -5.55
CA VAL A 82 3.17 -6.34 -6.26
C VAL A 82 2.83 -6.40 -7.75
N GLY A 83 2.40 -5.27 -8.31
CA GLY A 83 1.91 -5.13 -9.68
C GLY A 83 0.39 -5.03 -9.78
N ASP A 84 -0.37 -5.45 -8.76
CA ASP A 84 -1.82 -5.37 -8.78
C ASP A 84 -2.29 -3.90 -8.77
N ILE A 85 -3.44 -3.65 -9.39
CA ILE A 85 -4.13 -2.36 -9.39
C ILE A 85 -5.08 -2.33 -8.20
N ILE A 86 -5.16 -1.18 -7.52
CA ILE A 86 -6.05 -0.94 -6.40
C ILE A 86 -6.82 0.37 -6.60
N GLU A 87 -8.00 0.42 -6.01
CA GLU A 87 -8.78 1.64 -5.84
C GLU A 87 -8.40 2.31 -4.52
N LEU A 88 -8.30 3.64 -4.58
CA LEU A 88 -8.03 4.51 -3.45
C LEU A 88 -9.06 5.64 -3.46
N VAL A 89 -9.76 5.80 -2.35
CA VAL A 89 -10.70 6.90 -2.16
C VAL A 89 -9.95 8.10 -1.59
N GLU A 90 -9.87 9.20 -2.35
CA GLU A 90 -9.31 10.47 -1.87
C GLU A 90 -10.40 11.40 -1.29
N ASN A 91 -9.97 12.44 -0.56
CA ASN A 91 -10.85 13.43 0.07
C ASN A 91 -11.77 14.08 -0.98
N SER A 92 -13.07 13.73 -0.91
CA SER A 92 -14.19 14.08 -1.83
C SER A 92 -14.83 12.87 -2.55
N GLU A 93 -14.63 11.64 -2.06
CA GLU A 93 -15.21 10.40 -2.63
C GLU A 93 -14.78 10.10 -4.06
N LYS A 94 -13.76 10.81 -4.56
CA LYS A 94 -13.21 10.53 -5.89
C LYS A 94 -12.40 9.25 -5.84
N ILE A 95 -12.85 8.24 -6.59
CA ILE A 95 -12.11 7.01 -6.83
C ILE A 95 -10.89 7.35 -7.69
N THR A 96 -9.73 6.91 -7.22
CA THR A 96 -8.46 6.98 -7.95
C THR A 96 -7.85 5.60 -8.00
N TYR A 97 -7.08 5.32 -9.05
CA TYR A 97 -6.40 4.04 -9.20
C TYR A 97 -4.92 4.19 -8.91
N ALA A 98 -4.31 3.14 -8.36
CA ALA A 98 -2.88 3.06 -8.20
C ALA A 98 -2.38 1.62 -8.43
N ARG A 99 -1.14 1.49 -8.88
CA ARG A 99 -0.46 0.19 -8.97
C ARG A 99 0.39 -0.02 -7.74
N ILE A 100 0.28 -1.19 -7.12
CA ILE A 100 1.15 -1.58 -6.00
C ILE A 100 2.57 -1.77 -6.53
N ARG A 101 3.47 -0.86 -6.15
CA ARG A 101 4.89 -0.93 -6.50
C ARG A 101 5.67 -1.79 -5.51
N THR A 102 5.40 -1.64 -4.21
CA THR A 102 5.98 -2.50 -3.17
C THR A 102 5.00 -2.75 -2.04
N ILE A 103 5.15 -3.90 -1.39
CA ILE A 103 4.45 -4.28 -0.16
C ILE A 103 5.51 -4.45 0.91
N PHE A 104 5.39 -3.74 2.02
CA PHE A 104 6.37 -3.83 3.09
C PHE A 104 5.76 -3.68 4.47
N MET A 105 6.51 -4.19 5.45
CA MET A 105 6.23 -4.03 6.86
C MET A 105 7.28 -3.15 7.52
N HIS A 106 6.83 -2.38 8.47
CA HIS A 106 7.66 -1.55 9.33
C HIS A 106 7.29 -1.81 10.79
N GLN A 107 8.29 -2.11 11.62
CA GLN A 107 8.11 -2.21 13.06
C GLN A 107 8.22 -0.81 13.68
N GLY A 108 7.10 -0.25 14.12
CA GLY A 108 7.08 1.06 14.77
C GLY A 108 7.67 1.04 16.17
N THR A 109 7.60 2.18 16.85
CA THR A 109 8.17 2.39 18.19
C THR A 109 7.54 1.60 19.32
N SER A 110 6.30 1.13 19.15
CA SER A 110 5.56 0.36 20.17
C SER A 110 5.70 -1.16 20.00
N GLU A 111 6.75 -1.61 19.32
CA GLU A 111 6.95 -3.00 18.85
C GLU A 111 5.88 -3.52 17.87
N LYS A 112 4.82 -2.75 17.64
CA LYS A 112 3.78 -3.02 16.65
C LYS A 112 4.34 -2.97 15.24
N THR A 113 3.96 -3.96 14.45
CA THR A 113 4.33 -4.05 13.03
C THR A 113 3.18 -3.58 12.16
N TYR A 114 3.45 -2.63 11.28
CA TYR A 114 2.48 -2.02 10.38
C TYR A 114 2.80 -2.41 8.94
N ALA A 115 1.77 -2.75 8.17
CA ALA A 115 1.89 -3.07 6.76
C ALA A 115 1.48 -1.87 5.89
N PHE A 116 2.21 -1.68 4.79
CA PHE A 116 2.03 -0.57 3.87
C PHE A 116 2.11 -1.02 2.42
N PHE A 117 1.37 -0.31 1.58
CA PHE A 117 1.58 -0.29 0.15
C PHE A 117 2.36 0.97 -0.23
N GLN A 118 3.38 0.81 -1.07
CA GLN A 118 3.91 1.91 -1.86
C GLN A 118 3.34 1.80 -3.27
N CYS A 119 2.74 2.85 -3.79
CA CYS A 119 2.00 2.80 -5.04
C CYS A 119 2.45 3.88 -6.04
N ASP A 120 2.39 3.51 -7.32
CA ASP A 120 2.45 4.44 -8.43
C ASP A 120 1.01 4.89 -8.75
N ARG A 121 0.71 6.19 -8.66
CA ARG A 121 -0.63 6.71 -8.92
C ARG A 121 -0.91 6.81 -10.42
N PHE A 122 -2.15 6.48 -10.78
CA PHE A 122 -2.68 6.77 -12.10
C PHE A 122 -3.36 8.14 -12.11
N GLN A 123 -3.21 8.83 -13.23
CA GLN A 123 -3.96 10.03 -13.56
C GLN A 123 -4.81 9.75 -14.80
N GLU A 124 -6.10 10.02 -14.70
CA GLU A 124 -7.01 10.02 -15.84
C GLU A 124 -6.56 11.07 -16.86
N ILE A 125 -6.54 10.71 -18.14
CA ILE A 125 -6.13 11.62 -19.23
C ILE A 125 -7.31 12.27 -19.95
N ASN A 126 -8.53 12.14 -19.41
CA ASN A 126 -9.78 12.64 -19.99
C ASN A 126 -10.04 12.14 -21.43
N ILE A 127 -9.52 10.96 -21.76
CA ILE A 127 -9.80 10.26 -23.02
C ILE A 127 -10.56 9.01 -22.64
N VAL A 128 -11.69 8.77 -23.31
CA VAL A 128 -12.45 7.54 -23.18
C VAL A 128 -12.02 6.62 -24.32
N ASP A 129 -11.68 5.37 -23.98
CA ASP A 129 -11.42 4.35 -24.98
C ASP A 129 -12.70 4.12 -25.80
N PRO A 130 -12.67 4.30 -27.13
CA PRO A 130 -13.88 4.26 -27.94
C PRO A 130 -14.47 2.85 -28.07
N ILE A 131 -13.71 1.80 -27.75
CA ILE A 131 -14.14 0.40 -27.84
C ILE A 131 -14.66 -0.07 -26.49
N LEU A 132 -13.92 0.21 -25.42
CA LEU A 132 -14.23 -0.25 -24.07
C LEU A 132 -15.18 0.69 -23.32
N GLY A 133 -15.32 1.94 -23.79
CA GLY A 133 -16.15 2.96 -23.15
C GLY A 133 -15.62 3.42 -21.79
N CYS A 134 -14.36 3.12 -21.44
CA CYS A 134 -13.76 3.42 -20.14
C CYS A 134 -12.71 4.55 -20.23
N PRO A 135 -12.50 5.32 -19.14
CA PRO A 135 -11.46 6.33 -19.10
C PRO A 135 -10.06 5.72 -19.20
N LEU A 136 -9.18 6.38 -19.94
CA LEU A 136 -7.77 6.03 -20.01
C LEU A 136 -6.97 6.69 -18.90
N TYR A 137 -5.95 5.98 -18.43
CA TYR A 137 -5.10 6.39 -17.33
C TYR A 137 -3.63 6.31 -17.73
N LYS A 138 -2.81 7.21 -17.17
CA LYS A 138 -1.34 7.16 -17.27
C LYS A 138 -0.70 7.17 -15.89
N VAL A 139 0.44 6.50 -15.75
CA VAL A 139 1.24 6.57 -14.53
C VAL A 139 1.83 7.99 -14.39
N ARG A 140 1.60 8.64 -13.24
CA ARG A 140 2.29 9.90 -12.90
C ARG A 140 3.70 9.58 -12.39
N ALA A 141 4.72 9.80 -13.23
CA ALA A 141 6.11 9.56 -12.85
C ALA A 141 6.70 10.62 -11.89
N SER A 142 6.11 11.82 -11.79
CA SER A 142 6.77 13.01 -11.24
C SER A 142 6.47 13.36 -9.78
N GLU A 143 5.48 12.73 -9.12
CA GLU A 143 5.06 13.13 -7.75
C GLU A 143 5.56 12.18 -6.64
N GLY A 144 6.41 11.22 -6.98
CA GLY A 144 6.92 10.24 -6.03
C GLY A 144 5.88 9.18 -5.65
N ALA A 145 6.36 7.99 -5.28
CA ALA A 145 5.47 6.89 -4.94
C ALA A 145 4.81 7.13 -3.57
N TYR A 146 3.49 7.03 -3.51
CA TYR A 146 2.71 7.28 -2.30
C TYR A 146 2.71 6.05 -1.41
N ILE A 147 2.74 6.26 -0.10
CA ILE A 147 2.70 5.18 0.88
C ILE A 147 1.40 5.28 1.66
N PHE A 148 0.62 4.20 1.67
CA PHE A 148 -0.62 4.08 2.44
C PHE A 148 -0.57 2.85 3.32
N PRO A 149 -1.12 2.91 4.54
CA PRO A 149 -1.35 1.71 5.31
C PRO A 149 -2.45 0.87 4.65
N ILE A 150 -2.37 -0.45 4.79
CA ILE A 150 -3.21 -1.40 4.03
C ILE A 150 -4.71 -1.24 4.28
N ASN A 151 -5.10 -0.58 5.38
CA ASN A 151 -6.49 -0.34 5.74
C ASN A 151 -7.21 0.68 4.83
N TYR A 152 -6.52 1.25 3.86
CA TYR A 152 -7.10 2.09 2.81
C TYR A 152 -7.65 1.29 1.62
N VAL A 153 -7.37 -0.02 1.55
CA VAL A 153 -7.83 -0.89 0.46
C VAL A 153 -8.70 -1.98 1.07
N ASN A 154 -10.01 -1.86 0.93
CA ASN A 154 -10.99 -2.78 1.53
C ASN A 154 -11.78 -3.62 0.51
N HIS A 155 -11.46 -3.52 -0.77
CA HIS A 155 -12.10 -4.28 -1.84
C HIS A 155 -11.14 -4.49 -3.02
N ILE A 156 -11.51 -5.37 -3.95
CA ILE A 156 -10.87 -5.51 -5.26
C ILE A 156 -11.50 -4.46 -6.18
N PRO A 157 -10.73 -3.76 -7.03
CA PRO A 157 -11.29 -2.81 -7.99
C PRO A 157 -12.44 -3.37 -8.82
N GLN A 158 -13.43 -2.54 -9.16
CA GLN A 158 -14.63 -2.92 -9.93
C GLN A 158 -14.58 -2.41 -11.39
#